data_AF-A0A967T9X6-F1
#
_entry.id   AF-A0A967T9X6-F1
#
_cell.length_a   1.000
_cell.length_b   1.000
_cell.length_c   1.000
_cell.angle_alpha   90.00
_cell.angle_beta   90.00
_cell.angle_gamma   90.00
#
_symmetry.space_group_name_H-M   'P 1'
#
loop_
_entity.id
_entity.type
_entity.pdbx_description
1 polymer ?
#
loop_
_entity_poly.entity_id
_entity_poly.type
_entity_poly.pdbx_seq_one_letter_code
_entity_poly.pdbx_strand_id
1 'polypeptide(L)'
;MQTARAWFTACVFDDKIYAFGGVGSGWGSPCMKTVEVYDPVANTWEPKNDLPYGIQNAPAVVIDSMIYLFGGALTPGGPPVDTVLQYDPILDTTTIFTQLPSPAKIGAPSELNGKIYIVGGFTNSWPYNPDSTVLVYTPPTTGIEGPSGSGYRPQGFALQQNYPNPSNPATTIEFFIPRPEFVTLKVYN
;
A
#
# COMPACT_ATOMS: atom_id res chain seq x y z
N MET A 1 -7.74 -18.26 -1.71
CA MET A 1 -8.45 -16.98 -1.66
C MET A 1 -9.94 -17.26 -1.69
N GLN A 2 -10.76 -16.39 -1.11
CA GLN A 2 -12.21 -16.57 -1.00
C GLN A 2 -12.94 -16.07 -2.25
N THR A 3 -12.38 -15.07 -2.95
CA THR A 3 -12.97 -14.53 -4.20
C THR A 3 -12.12 -14.87 -5.41
N ALA A 4 -12.69 -15.57 -6.39
CA ALA A 4 -12.03 -15.78 -7.68
C ALA A 4 -11.81 -14.44 -8.40
N ARG A 5 -10.55 -14.15 -8.77
CA ARG A 5 -10.17 -12.88 -9.41
C ARG A 5 -9.07 -13.04 -10.44
N ALA A 6 -9.09 -12.19 -11.47
CA ALA A 6 -8.01 -11.99 -12.44
C ALA A 6 -7.59 -10.52 -12.46
N TRP A 7 -6.42 -10.21 -13.02
CA TRP A 7 -5.90 -8.83 -13.15
C TRP A 7 -5.80 -8.06 -11.81
N PHE A 8 -5.77 -8.80 -10.70
CA PHE A 8 -5.57 -8.26 -9.37
C PHE A 8 -4.08 -8.02 -9.14
N THR A 9 -3.79 -7.25 -8.11
CA THR A 9 -2.42 -7.01 -7.67
C THR A 9 -2.13 -7.80 -6.40
N ALA A 10 -0.94 -8.38 -6.31
CA ALA A 10 -0.45 -8.97 -5.07
C ALA A 10 0.86 -8.33 -4.64
N CYS A 11 1.06 -8.20 -3.33
CA CYS A 11 2.35 -7.83 -2.75
C CYS A 11 2.57 -8.53 -1.39
N VAL A 12 3.82 -8.54 -0.93
CA VAL A 12 4.19 -9.10 0.37
C VAL A 12 4.38 -7.97 1.37
N PHE A 13 3.78 -8.10 2.56
CA PHE A 13 4.01 -7.23 3.71
C PHE A 13 3.93 -8.07 4.98
N ASP A 14 4.90 -7.92 5.88
CA ASP A 14 4.97 -8.61 7.18
C ASP A 14 4.73 -10.13 7.06
N ASP A 15 5.49 -10.77 6.15
CA ASP A 15 5.41 -12.21 5.81
C ASP A 15 4.05 -12.71 5.32
N LYS A 16 3.12 -11.80 4.98
CA LYS A 16 1.80 -12.11 4.43
C LYS A 16 1.66 -11.61 3.00
N ILE A 17 0.79 -12.27 2.23
CA ILE A 17 0.50 -11.88 0.85
C ILE A 17 -0.83 -11.14 0.81
N TYR A 18 -0.80 -9.89 0.40
CA TYR A 18 -2.00 -9.07 0.19
C TYR A 18 -2.43 -9.18 -1.26
N ALA A 19 -3.73 -9.33 -1.52
CA ALA A 19 -4.34 -9.34 -2.84
C ALA A 19 -5.37 -8.21 -2.93
N PHE A 20 -5.20 -7.31 -3.89
CA PHE A 20 -6.01 -6.11 -4.08
C PHE A 20 -6.77 -6.16 -5.40
N GLY A 21 -8.08 -5.95 -5.34
CA GLY A 21 -8.93 -5.69 -6.50
C GLY A 21 -8.86 -6.77 -7.58
N GLY A 22 -8.80 -6.38 -8.84
CA GLY A 22 -8.97 -7.25 -10.00
C GLY A 22 -10.41 -7.32 -10.47
N VAL A 23 -10.73 -8.33 -11.26
CA VAL A 23 -12.08 -8.60 -11.78
C VAL A 23 -12.52 -10.02 -11.48
N GLY A 24 -13.82 -10.21 -11.34
CA GLY A 24 -14.43 -11.52 -11.16
C GLY A 24 -14.59 -12.31 -12.47
N SER A 25 -15.66 -13.11 -12.54
CA SER A 25 -15.91 -14.05 -13.63
C SER A 25 -16.31 -13.36 -14.95
N GLY A 26 -15.30 -13.05 -15.77
CA GLY A 26 -15.48 -12.77 -17.20
C GLY A 26 -15.35 -11.30 -17.62
N TRP A 27 -15.15 -11.09 -18.92
CA TRP A 27 -15.07 -9.78 -19.55
C TRP A 27 -16.33 -8.96 -19.25
N GLY A 28 -16.15 -7.74 -18.73
CA GLY A 28 -17.24 -6.83 -18.37
C GLY A 28 -17.69 -6.89 -16.90
N SER A 29 -17.17 -7.83 -16.09
CA SER A 29 -17.42 -7.84 -14.64
C SER A 29 -16.84 -6.59 -13.97
N PRO A 30 -17.55 -5.89 -13.08
CA PRO A 30 -17.02 -4.69 -12.45
C PRO A 30 -15.71 -4.99 -11.71
N CYS A 31 -14.80 -4.00 -11.70
CA CYS A 31 -13.59 -4.10 -10.90
C CYS A 31 -13.95 -4.27 -9.42
N MET A 32 -13.21 -5.13 -8.74
CA MET A 32 -13.40 -5.44 -7.33
C MET A 32 -12.68 -4.41 -6.47
N LYS A 33 -13.31 -4.06 -5.36
CA LYS A 33 -12.71 -3.25 -4.29
C LYS A 33 -12.12 -4.09 -3.15
N THR A 34 -12.35 -5.40 -3.19
CA THR A 34 -11.99 -6.30 -2.08
C THR A 34 -10.49 -6.45 -1.93
N VAL A 35 -10.07 -6.50 -0.67
CA VAL A 35 -8.70 -6.80 -0.23
C VAL A 35 -8.73 -8.10 0.57
N GLU A 36 -7.85 -9.04 0.24
CA GLU A 36 -7.69 -10.29 0.98
C GLU A 36 -6.23 -10.50 1.35
N VAL A 37 -5.98 -11.05 2.54
CA VAL A 37 -4.64 -11.34 3.03
C VAL A 37 -4.50 -12.83 3.24
N TYR A 38 -3.42 -13.40 2.70
CA TYR A 38 -3.02 -14.77 2.94
C TYR A 38 -1.96 -14.83 4.01
N ASP A 39 -2.22 -15.62 5.04
CA ASP A 39 -1.25 -16.00 6.06
C ASP A 39 -0.67 -17.38 5.69
N PRO A 40 0.62 -17.46 5.30
CA PRO A 40 1.24 -18.73 4.92
C PRO A 40 1.40 -19.72 6.08
N VAL A 41 1.45 -19.23 7.33
CA VAL A 41 1.60 -20.08 8.53
C VAL A 41 0.28 -20.75 8.86
N ALA A 42 -0.81 -19.98 8.86
CA ALA A 42 -2.15 -20.52 9.07
C ALA A 42 -2.74 -21.22 7.83
N ASN A 43 -2.18 -20.95 6.65
CA ASN A 43 -2.72 -21.36 5.35
C ASN A 43 -4.18 -20.91 5.16
N THR A 44 -4.47 -19.67 5.55
CA THR A 44 -5.81 -19.08 5.50
C THR A 44 -5.81 -17.78 4.74
N TRP A 45 -6.96 -17.47 4.14
CA TRP A 45 -7.25 -16.17 3.56
C TRP A 45 -8.24 -15.43 4.45
N GLU A 46 -7.93 -14.19 4.78
CA GLU A 46 -8.75 -13.31 5.60
C GLU A 46 -9.15 -12.07 4.79
N PRO A 47 -10.43 -11.65 4.83
CA PRO A 47 -10.84 -10.39 4.23
C PRO A 47 -10.30 -9.20 5.03
N LYS A 48 -10.03 -8.10 4.32
CA LYS A 48 -9.68 -6.79 4.86
C LYS A 48 -10.70 -5.74 4.42
N ASN A 49 -10.56 -4.51 4.91
CA ASN A 49 -11.40 -3.40 4.47
C ASN A 49 -11.27 -3.18 2.95
N ASP A 50 -12.41 -2.89 2.34
CA ASP A 50 -12.47 -2.62 0.90
C ASP A 50 -11.71 -1.33 0.55
N LEU A 51 -11.15 -1.31 -0.66
CA LEU A 51 -10.69 -0.09 -1.30
C LEU A 51 -11.86 0.88 -1.53
N PRO A 52 -11.60 2.20 -1.69
CA PRO A 52 -12.64 3.20 -1.95
C PRO A 52 -13.44 2.94 -3.24
N TYR A 53 -12.84 2.25 -4.20
CA TYR A 53 -13.44 1.89 -5.47
C TYR A 53 -12.79 0.61 -6.03
N GLY A 54 -13.47 -0.02 -6.98
CA GLY A 54 -12.94 -1.18 -7.67
C GLY A 54 -11.78 -0.83 -8.59
N ILE A 55 -10.73 -1.63 -8.59
CA ILE A 55 -9.52 -1.37 -9.38
C ILE A 55 -8.93 -2.66 -9.92
N GLN A 56 -8.32 -2.62 -11.11
CA GLN A 56 -7.55 -3.73 -11.68
C GLN A 56 -6.22 -3.22 -12.24
N ASN A 57 -5.25 -4.12 -12.42
CA ASN A 57 -3.93 -3.81 -12.98
C ASN A 57 -3.25 -2.62 -12.29
N ALA A 58 -3.45 -2.46 -10.98
CA ALA A 58 -2.90 -1.37 -10.19
C ALA A 58 -1.67 -1.87 -9.43
N PRO A 59 -0.48 -1.87 -10.04
CA PRO A 59 0.69 -2.49 -9.44
C PRO A 59 1.04 -1.88 -8.07
N ALA A 60 1.53 -2.72 -7.17
CA ALA A 60 1.80 -2.37 -5.78
C ALA A 60 3.29 -2.36 -5.46
N VAL A 61 3.68 -1.50 -4.53
CA VAL A 61 4.99 -1.52 -3.88
C VAL A 61 4.84 -1.22 -2.40
N VAL A 62 5.67 -1.85 -1.58
CA VAL A 62 5.77 -1.57 -0.16
C VAL A 62 6.94 -0.64 0.07
N ILE A 63 6.70 0.45 0.78
CA ILE A 63 7.73 1.35 1.29
C ILE A 63 7.24 1.86 2.63
N ASP A 64 8.12 1.97 3.62
CA ASP A 64 7.80 2.69 4.85
C ASP A 64 6.59 2.13 5.62
N SER A 65 6.46 0.81 5.59
CA SER A 65 5.34 0.04 6.15
C SER A 65 3.96 0.36 5.57
N MET A 66 3.93 1.02 4.41
CA MET A 66 2.73 1.36 3.66
C MET A 66 2.75 0.65 2.31
N ILE A 67 1.57 0.26 1.84
CA ILE A 67 1.39 -0.35 0.52
C ILE A 67 0.84 0.73 -0.42
N TYR A 68 1.52 0.96 -1.54
CA TYR A 68 1.08 1.94 -2.54
C TYR A 68 0.64 1.23 -3.82
N LEU A 69 -0.61 1.44 -4.23
CA LEU A 69 -1.15 0.98 -5.50
C LEU A 69 -1.10 2.14 -6.50
N PHE A 70 -0.46 1.92 -7.64
CA PHE A 70 -0.26 2.95 -8.66
C PHE A 70 -1.19 2.75 -9.84
N GLY A 71 -2.02 3.75 -10.10
CA GLY A 71 -2.88 3.81 -11.28
C GLY A 71 -3.84 2.63 -11.42
N GLY A 72 -3.69 1.83 -12.47
CA GLY A 72 -4.62 0.76 -12.80
C GLY A 72 -5.83 1.26 -13.60
N ALA A 73 -6.92 0.51 -13.61
CA ALA A 73 -8.16 0.89 -14.30
C ALA A 73 -9.39 0.65 -13.41
N LEU A 74 -10.34 1.58 -13.45
CA LEU A 74 -11.59 1.52 -12.67
C LEU A 74 -12.66 0.64 -13.31
N THR A 75 -12.51 0.35 -14.61
CA THR A 75 -13.40 -0.54 -15.36
C THR A 75 -12.58 -1.54 -16.18
N PRO A 76 -13.11 -2.73 -16.47
CA PRO A 76 -12.47 -3.71 -17.34
C PRO A 76 -12.18 -3.12 -18.73
N GLY A 77 -10.92 -3.10 -19.15
CA GLY A 77 -10.51 -2.53 -20.44
C GLY A 77 -10.62 -1.00 -20.52
N GLY A 78 -10.97 -0.33 -19.42
CA GLY A 78 -11.03 1.13 -19.34
C GLY A 78 -9.65 1.79 -19.46
N PRO A 79 -9.63 3.12 -19.65
CA PRO A 79 -8.38 3.88 -19.64
C PRO A 79 -7.72 3.77 -18.27
N PRO A 80 -6.38 3.80 -18.22
CA PRO A 80 -5.69 3.76 -16.95
C PRO A 80 -5.93 5.09 -16.19
N VAL A 81 -5.95 5.03 -14.85
CA VAL A 81 -6.09 6.20 -13.97
C VAL A 81 -4.77 6.58 -13.31
N ASP A 82 -4.62 7.85 -12.95
CA ASP A 82 -3.39 8.41 -12.36
C ASP A 82 -3.38 8.39 -10.83
N THR A 83 -4.42 7.84 -10.21
CA THR A 83 -4.58 7.83 -8.76
C THR A 83 -3.57 6.89 -8.09
N VAL A 84 -3.04 7.33 -6.96
CA VAL A 84 -2.22 6.50 -6.07
C VAL A 84 -3.02 6.26 -4.79
N LEU A 85 -3.32 4.98 -4.51
CA LEU A 85 -3.89 4.58 -3.24
C LEU A 85 -2.76 4.21 -2.29
N GLN A 86 -2.80 4.76 -1.08
CA GLN A 86 -1.96 4.33 0.04
C GLN A 86 -2.82 3.48 0.98
N TYR A 87 -2.42 2.25 1.21
CA TYR A 87 -3.05 1.33 2.14
C TYR A 87 -2.15 1.12 3.35
N ASP A 88 -2.69 1.38 4.52
CA ASP A 88 -2.07 1.09 5.82
C ASP A 88 -2.52 -0.30 6.27
N PRO A 89 -1.64 -1.32 6.24
CA PRO A 89 -1.98 -2.69 6.63
C PRO A 89 -2.19 -2.89 8.13
N ILE A 90 -1.71 -1.95 8.97
CA ILE A 90 -1.86 -1.99 10.43
C ILE A 90 -3.21 -1.39 10.83
N LEU A 91 -3.56 -0.25 10.26
CA LEU A 91 -4.86 0.40 10.50
C LEU A 91 -5.99 -0.20 9.65
N ASP A 92 -5.65 -0.99 8.63
CA ASP A 92 -6.58 -1.49 7.62
C ASP A 92 -7.39 -0.35 6.98
N THR A 93 -6.69 0.71 6.58
CA THR A 93 -7.32 1.90 5.98
C THR A 93 -6.68 2.24 4.65
N THR A 94 -7.48 2.80 3.75
CA THR A 94 -7.01 3.30 2.45
C THR A 94 -7.19 4.81 2.38
N THR A 95 -6.15 5.51 1.93
CA THR A 95 -6.19 6.93 1.60
C THR A 95 -5.95 7.12 0.10
N ILE A 96 -6.74 7.98 -0.55
CA ILE A 96 -6.43 8.49 -1.89
C ILE A 96 -5.30 9.51 -1.70
N PHE A 97 -4.08 9.10 -1.97
CA PHE A 97 -2.89 9.80 -1.46
C PHE A 97 -2.46 10.94 -2.36
N THR A 98 -2.33 10.68 -3.67
CA THR A 98 -1.92 11.69 -4.66
C THR A 98 -2.30 11.25 -6.08
N GLN A 99 -2.03 12.11 -7.05
CA GLN A 99 -2.08 11.79 -8.48
C GLN A 99 -0.65 11.75 -9.04
N LEU A 100 -0.36 10.81 -9.92
CA LEU A 100 0.93 10.75 -10.62
C LEU A 100 1.13 12.01 -11.50
N PRO A 101 2.37 12.54 -11.63
CA PRO A 101 2.65 13.74 -12.44
C PRO A 101 2.36 13.60 -13.95
N SER A 102 2.10 12.37 -14.41
CA SER A 102 1.76 12.00 -15.77
C SER A 102 0.69 10.91 -15.70
N PRO A 103 -0.25 10.83 -16.66
CA PRO A 103 -1.28 9.82 -16.66
C PRO A 103 -0.71 8.41 -16.46
N ALA A 104 -1.17 7.80 -15.38
CA ALA A 104 -1.63 6.42 -15.33
C ALA A 104 -0.74 5.35 -15.95
N LYS A 105 0.46 5.18 -15.40
CA LYS A 105 1.36 4.09 -15.81
C LYS A 105 1.02 2.81 -15.07
N ILE A 106 0.62 1.79 -15.82
CA ILE A 106 0.58 0.41 -15.33
C ILE A 106 1.97 -0.20 -15.56
N GLY A 107 2.93 0.22 -14.75
CA GLY A 107 4.33 -0.20 -14.82
C GLY A 107 4.71 -1.25 -13.77
N ALA A 108 6.00 -1.50 -13.62
CA ALA A 108 6.56 -2.29 -12.53
C ALA A 108 7.17 -1.35 -11.47
N PRO A 109 6.43 -0.96 -10.42
CA PRO A 109 6.95 -0.17 -9.32
C PRO A 109 7.91 -1.03 -8.48
N SER A 110 9.02 -0.42 -8.06
CA SER A 110 9.98 -1.06 -7.16
C SER A 110 10.58 0.00 -6.23
N GLU A 111 10.76 -0.38 -4.96
CA GLU A 111 11.42 0.48 -3.98
C GLU A 111 12.94 0.32 -4.11
N LEU A 112 13.64 1.45 -4.05
CA LEU A 112 15.09 1.51 -3.94
C LEU A 112 15.52 2.80 -3.23
N ASN A 113 16.14 2.66 -2.06
CA ASN A 113 16.70 3.76 -1.26
C ASN A 113 15.66 4.84 -0.89
N GLY A 114 14.46 4.43 -0.46
CA GLY A 114 13.40 5.35 -0.03
C GLY A 114 12.68 6.04 -1.21
N LYS A 115 12.88 5.55 -2.44
CA LYS A 115 12.24 6.05 -3.65
C LYS A 115 11.54 4.91 -4.37
N ILE A 116 10.44 5.22 -5.03
CA ILE A 116 9.70 4.30 -5.88
C ILE A 116 10.06 4.58 -7.33
N TYR A 117 10.52 3.55 -8.03
CA TYR A 117 10.81 3.58 -9.47
C TYR A 117 9.71 2.82 -10.19
N ILE A 118 8.96 3.49 -11.07
CA ILE A 118 7.95 2.87 -11.91
C ILE A 118 8.54 2.72 -13.30
N VAL A 119 8.90 1.49 -13.67
CA VAL A 119 9.57 1.19 -14.94
C VAL A 119 8.54 0.74 -15.97
N GLY A 120 8.53 1.43 -17.11
CA GLY A 120 7.72 1.12 -18.27
C GLY A 120 6.22 1.18 -18.04
N GLY A 121 5.49 0.26 -18.68
CA GLY A 121 4.04 0.12 -18.58
C GLY A 121 3.31 0.59 -19.82
N PHE A 122 2.09 1.07 -19.67
CA PHE A 122 1.29 1.66 -20.74
C PHE A 122 0.46 2.82 -20.19
N THR A 123 0.17 3.80 -21.03
CA THR A 123 -0.54 5.05 -20.66
C THR A 123 -1.95 5.14 -21.25
N ASN A 124 -2.36 4.17 -22.06
CA ASN A 124 -3.64 4.15 -22.75
C ASN A 124 -4.32 2.78 -22.65
N SER A 125 -5.63 2.75 -22.87
CA SER A 125 -6.37 1.51 -23.12
C SER A 125 -6.11 1.01 -24.54
N TRP A 126 -6.56 -0.21 -24.82
CA TRP A 126 -6.37 -0.91 -26.08
C TRP A 126 -6.59 0.01 -27.32
N PRO A 127 -5.67 0.00 -28.32
CA PRO A 127 -4.45 -0.80 -28.38
C PRO A 127 -3.37 -0.28 -27.41
N TYR A 128 -2.84 -1.17 -26.57
CA TYR A 128 -1.84 -0.80 -25.57
C TYR A 128 -0.54 -0.33 -26.24
N ASN A 129 -0.11 0.89 -25.91
CA ASN A 129 1.17 1.42 -26.34
C ASN A 129 2.16 1.27 -25.17
N PRO A 130 3.21 0.44 -25.30
CA PRO A 130 4.20 0.31 -24.26
C PRO A 130 4.97 1.62 -24.09
N ASP A 131 5.11 2.05 -22.84
CA ASP A 131 5.97 3.15 -22.42
C ASP A 131 7.31 2.56 -21.97
N SER A 132 8.43 3.14 -22.42
CA SER A 132 9.79 2.71 -22.07
C SER A 132 10.46 3.63 -21.04
N THR A 133 9.73 4.58 -20.47
CA THR A 133 10.29 5.56 -19.53
C THR A 133 10.27 5.04 -18.09
N VAL A 134 11.09 5.69 -17.24
CA VAL A 134 11.12 5.44 -15.80
C VAL A 134 10.57 6.68 -15.09
N LEU A 135 9.56 6.51 -14.25
CA LEU A 135 9.15 7.54 -13.30
C LEU A 135 9.78 7.28 -11.95
N VAL A 136 10.28 8.34 -11.31
CA VAL A 136 10.76 8.29 -9.94
C VAL A 136 9.78 9.07 -9.07
N TYR A 137 9.21 8.38 -8.09
CA TYR A 137 8.29 8.94 -7.12
C TYR A 137 8.91 8.86 -5.73
N THR A 138 8.89 9.96 -4.99
CA THR A 138 9.27 9.98 -3.57
C THR A 138 7.99 10.25 -2.79
N PRO A 139 7.40 9.26 -2.11
CA PRO A 139 6.23 9.52 -1.29
C PRO A 139 6.56 10.57 -0.22
N PRO A 140 5.67 11.54 0.06
CA PRO A 140 5.75 12.35 1.25
C PRO A 140 6.06 11.47 2.45
N THR A 141 7.13 11.79 3.18
CA THR A 141 7.44 11.14 4.45
C THR A 141 6.29 11.41 5.40
N THR A 142 5.51 10.39 5.74
CA THR A 142 4.45 10.47 6.75
C THR A 142 4.98 10.58 8.19
N GLY A 143 6.30 10.73 8.37
CA GLY A 143 6.96 10.98 9.65
C GLY A 143 7.73 12.29 9.60
N ILE A 144 7.69 13.02 10.71
CA ILE A 144 8.44 14.26 10.95
C ILE A 144 9.89 14.11 10.45
N GLU A 145 10.31 15.02 9.57
CA GLU A 145 11.72 15.16 9.21
C GLU A 145 12.51 15.46 10.47
N GLY A 146 13.38 14.54 10.88
CA GLY A 146 14.47 14.89 11.79
C GLY A 146 15.34 15.97 11.14
N PRO A 147 16.07 16.82 11.90
CA PRO A 147 16.78 18.00 11.36
C PRO A 147 17.91 17.72 10.35
N SER A 148 18.04 16.53 9.78
CA SER A 148 19.21 16.17 8.95
C SER A 148 18.96 15.17 7.81
N GLY A 149 17.72 14.86 7.43
CA GLY A 149 17.47 14.05 6.23
C GLY A 149 18.04 12.62 6.27
N SER A 150 18.43 12.12 7.44
CA SER A 150 18.74 10.71 7.65
C SER A 150 17.42 9.94 7.68
N GLY A 151 17.10 9.28 6.57
CA GLY A 151 15.88 8.49 6.35
C GLY A 151 15.78 7.25 7.23
N TYR A 152 15.83 7.44 8.55
CA TYR A 152 15.82 6.39 9.54
C TYR A 152 14.48 6.34 10.26
N ARG A 153 13.94 5.12 10.41
CA ARG A 153 12.59 4.86 10.90
C ARG A 153 12.63 3.82 12.01
N PRO A 154 11.99 4.05 13.17
CA PRO A 154 11.74 2.99 14.14
C PRO A 154 10.87 1.89 13.52
N GLN A 155 11.29 0.63 13.61
CA GLN A 155 10.69 -0.51 12.90
C GLN A 155 9.38 -1.07 13.51
N GLY A 156 8.77 -0.37 14.46
CA GLY A 156 7.48 -0.79 14.99
C GLY A 156 7.15 -0.10 16.31
N PHE A 157 5.85 -0.01 16.58
CA PHE A 157 5.31 0.27 17.90
C PHE A 157 4.37 -0.88 18.26
N ALA A 158 4.50 -1.43 19.46
CA ALA A 158 3.55 -2.38 20.00
C ALA A 158 2.87 -1.74 21.22
N LEU A 159 1.55 -1.62 21.17
CA LEU A 159 0.75 -1.23 22.33
C LEU A 159 0.31 -2.51 23.04
N GLN A 160 1.00 -2.89 24.12
CA GLN A 160 0.55 -4.00 24.97
C GLN A 160 -0.42 -3.51 26.04
N GLN A 161 -1.61 -3.03 25.67
CA GLN A 161 -2.66 -2.80 26.66
C GLN A 161 -4.07 -2.82 26.07
N ASN A 162 -4.97 -3.60 26.67
CA ASN A 162 -6.41 -3.49 26.46
C ASN A 162 -6.94 -2.36 27.34
N TYR A 163 -7.60 -1.37 26.74
CA TYR A 163 -8.39 -0.39 27.47
C TYR A 163 -9.78 -0.98 27.79
N PRO A 164 -10.34 -0.76 29.00
CA PRO A 164 -9.75 -0.05 30.14
C PRO A 164 -8.88 -0.96 31.02
N ASN A 165 -7.78 -0.43 31.54
CA ASN A 165 -6.92 -1.10 32.52
C ASN A 165 -7.02 -0.40 33.90
N PRO A 166 -7.97 -0.82 34.75
CA PRO A 166 -8.23 -0.16 36.04
C PRO A 166 -7.16 -0.45 37.12
N SER A 167 -6.17 -1.30 36.85
CA SER A 167 -5.17 -1.75 37.82
C SER A 167 -3.72 -1.35 37.47
N ASN A 168 -3.50 -0.70 36.33
CA ASN A 168 -2.19 -0.18 35.95
C ASN A 168 -2.31 1.31 35.56
N PRO A 169 -1.85 2.24 36.42
CA PRO A 169 -1.95 3.68 36.16
C PRO A 169 -0.99 4.16 35.05
N ALA A 170 -0.16 3.28 34.49
CA ALA A 170 0.79 3.60 33.43
C ALA A 170 0.58 2.71 32.20
N THR A 171 0.72 3.33 31.02
CA THR A 171 0.86 2.64 29.74
C THR A 171 2.34 2.61 29.36
N THR A 172 2.86 1.43 29.06
CA THR A 172 4.23 1.28 28.56
C THR A 172 4.20 1.16 27.04
N ILE A 173 4.93 2.05 26.36
CA ILE A 173 5.11 1.99 24.90
C ILE A 173 6.55 1.56 24.64
N GLU A 174 6.72 0.41 24.02
CA GLU A 174 8.04 -0.08 23.60
C GLU A 174 8.28 0.25 22.13
N PHE A 175 9.49 0.71 21.83
CA PHE A 175 9.96 1.01 20.49
C PHE A 175 11.44 0.67 20.39
N PHE A 176 11.87 0.25 19.20
CA PHE A 176 13.27 -0.08 18.93
C PHE A 176 13.93 1.02 18.11
N ILE A 177 15.05 1.57 18.61
CA ILE A 177 15.91 2.47 17.85
C ILE A 177 17.24 1.74 17.55
N PRO A 178 17.47 1.27 16.32
CA PRO A 178 18.69 0.51 16.03
C PRO A 178 19.98 1.36 15.98
N ARG A 179 19.89 2.70 16.14
CA ARG A 179 21.00 3.68 16.17
C ARG A 179 20.62 4.87 17.07
N PRO A 180 21.56 5.57 17.73
CA PRO A 180 21.23 6.71 18.58
C PRO A 180 20.68 7.91 17.79
N GLU A 181 19.43 8.31 18.05
CA GLU A 181 18.75 9.45 17.39
C GLU A 181 17.74 10.14 18.34
N PHE A 182 17.27 11.33 17.96
CA PHE A 182 16.22 12.07 18.70
C PHE A 182 14.82 11.62 18.27
N VAL A 183 13.98 11.24 19.22
CA VAL A 183 12.59 10.82 18.98
C VAL A 183 11.63 11.74 19.72
N THR A 184 10.56 12.18 19.05
CA THR A 184 9.46 12.92 19.69
C THR A 184 8.25 12.01 19.84
N LEU A 185 7.88 11.69 21.07
CA LEU A 185 6.64 10.99 21.40
C LEU A 185 5.52 12.00 21.63
N LYS A 186 4.39 11.87 20.93
CA LYS A 186 3.16 12.64 21.18
C LYS A 186 2.02 11.70 21.55
N VAL A 187 1.42 11.94 22.71
CA VAL A 187 0.24 11.21 23.21
C VAL A 187 -0.96 12.14 23.08
N TYR A 188 -2.04 11.66 22.46
CA TYR A 188 -3.30 12.39 22.32
C TYR A 188 -4.31 11.81 23.30
N ASN A 189 -5.12 12.67 23.92
CA ASN A 189 -6.24 12.30 24.79
C ASN A 189 -7.50 11.98 24.00
#